data_AF-A0A660XYW3-F1
#
_entry.id   AF-A0A660XYW3-F1
#
_cell.length_a   1.000
_cell.length_b   1.000
_cell.length_c   1.000
_cell.angle_alpha   90.00
_cell.angle_beta   90.00
_cell.angle_gamma   90.00
#
_symmetry.space_group_name_H-M   'P 1'
#
loop_
_entity.id
_entity.type
_entity.pdbx_description
1 polymer ?
#
loop_
_entity_poly.entity_id
_entity_poly.type
_entity_poly.pdbx_seq_one_letter_code
_entity_poly.pdbx_strand_id
1 'polypeptide(L)'
;MLMSLSAFVCALILFAALPAYAYGTGLKESTDSHHTLQIYGNANGDDTIDMRDVTYIKLVIFGKKPETDLCDANYDGRVSMLDVVQTKLIIVGKEGKLTFMDSADRVVTIDIPPKTVILNTDAGELFKAVGADTDLVVGVSKYMIDDWKFPVLGTKENVGSGFGPDYEKIIALDPDIVIGYRRWPGVEELEE
;
A
#
# COMPACT_ATOMS: atom_id res chain seq x y z
N MET A 1 21.66 -3.39 -46.21
CA MET A 1 21.26 -4.75 -45.76
C MET A 1 20.94 -4.62 -44.28
N LEU A 2 19.92 -3.89 -43.84
CA LEU A 2 18.46 -4.01 -44.05
C LEU A 2 17.96 -5.45 -43.96
N MET A 3 17.38 -5.77 -42.81
CA MET A 3 16.30 -6.72 -42.47
C MET A 3 16.33 -6.86 -40.93
N SER A 4 15.28 -6.71 -40.13
CA SER A 4 13.95 -6.17 -40.32
C SER A 4 13.35 -5.99 -38.92
N LEU A 5 12.79 -4.81 -38.66
CA LEU A 5 11.83 -4.51 -37.62
C LEU A 5 10.60 -5.41 -37.84
N SER A 6 10.44 -6.52 -37.12
CA SER A 6 9.20 -7.31 -37.12
C SER A 6 9.25 -8.39 -36.03
N ALA A 7 8.62 -8.14 -34.88
CA ALA A 7 8.04 -9.17 -33.99
C ALA A 7 7.44 -8.66 -32.66
N PHE A 8 7.38 -7.35 -32.38
CA PHE A 8 6.79 -6.88 -31.09
C PHE A 8 5.74 -5.76 -31.20
N VAL A 9 5.20 -5.49 -32.39
CA VAL A 9 4.18 -4.44 -32.62
C VAL A 9 2.83 -4.98 -33.17
N CYS A 10 2.63 -6.29 -33.29
CA CYS A 10 1.40 -6.85 -33.89
C CYS A 10 0.58 -7.76 -32.96
N ALA A 11 0.18 -7.26 -31.78
CA ALA A 11 -0.88 -7.88 -30.99
C ALA A 11 -2.01 -6.89 -30.63
N LEU A 12 -2.17 -5.86 -31.45
CA LEU A 12 -3.36 -5.01 -31.50
C LEU A 12 -3.99 -5.19 -32.89
N ILE A 13 -5.30 -5.45 -32.91
CA ILE A 13 -6.19 -5.59 -34.07
C ILE A 13 -6.26 -7.02 -34.65
N LEU A 14 -7.14 -7.85 -34.07
CA LEU A 14 -8.05 -8.74 -34.81
C LEU A 14 -8.95 -9.49 -33.82
N PHE A 15 -10.04 -8.85 -33.38
CA PHE A 15 -11.33 -9.51 -33.12
C PHE A 15 -12.40 -8.43 -32.95
N ALA A 16 -12.68 -7.74 -34.05
CA ALA A 16 -13.94 -7.03 -34.22
C ALA A 16 -14.81 -7.86 -35.18
N ALA A 17 -16.08 -7.97 -34.82
CA ALA A 17 -17.20 -8.56 -35.57
C ALA A 17 -17.41 -10.07 -35.44
N LEU A 18 -18.21 -10.47 -34.43
CA LEU A 18 -19.40 -11.29 -34.69
C LEU A 18 -20.57 -10.82 -33.80
N PRO A 19 -21.81 -10.91 -34.31
CA PRO A 19 -22.97 -10.18 -33.80
C PRO A 19 -23.59 -10.80 -32.55
N ALA A 20 -24.27 -9.95 -31.78
CA ALA A 20 -24.99 -10.25 -30.55
C ALA A 20 -25.86 -11.52 -30.64
N TYR A 21 -25.53 -12.51 -29.82
CA TYR A 21 -26.52 -13.41 -29.24
C TYR A 21 -26.69 -13.02 -27.78
N ALA A 22 -27.82 -12.37 -27.49
CA ALA A 22 -28.28 -12.18 -26.13
C ALA A 22 -28.60 -13.56 -25.53
N TYR A 23 -27.71 -14.07 -24.70
CA TYR A 23 -28.09 -15.04 -23.67
C TYR A 23 -28.02 -14.29 -22.35
N GLY A 24 -29.19 -13.92 -21.85
CA GLY A 24 -29.35 -13.33 -20.53
C GLY A 24 -28.85 -14.31 -19.49
N THR A 25 -27.58 -14.20 -19.13
CA THR A 25 -27.10 -14.63 -17.83
C THR A 25 -27.11 -13.37 -16.97
N GLY A 26 -27.97 -13.37 -15.96
CA GLY A 26 -27.84 -12.46 -14.83
C GLY A 26 -26.59 -12.82 -14.05
N LEU A 27 -25.42 -12.69 -14.68
CA LEU A 27 -24.17 -12.50 -13.96
C LEU A 27 -24.20 -11.03 -13.59
N LYS A 28 -24.59 -10.79 -12.34
CA LYS A 28 -24.24 -9.55 -11.66
C LYS A 28 -22.72 -9.46 -11.84
N GLU A 29 -22.26 -8.57 -12.73
CA GLU A 29 -20.87 -8.14 -12.70
C GLU A 29 -20.60 -7.86 -11.22
N SER A 30 -19.72 -8.64 -10.62
CA SER A 30 -19.18 -8.30 -9.32
C SER A 30 -18.65 -6.90 -9.52
N THR A 31 -19.29 -5.92 -8.88
CA THR A 31 -18.79 -4.55 -8.82
C THR A 31 -17.32 -4.67 -8.54
N ASP A 32 -16.54 -4.37 -9.57
CA ASP A 32 -15.10 -4.40 -9.56
C ASP A 32 -14.69 -3.56 -8.36
N SER A 33 -14.33 -4.23 -7.27
CA SER A 33 -13.85 -3.57 -6.06
C SER A 33 -12.43 -3.14 -6.37
N HIS A 34 -12.30 -2.18 -7.29
CA HIS A 34 -11.11 -1.39 -7.48
C HIS A 34 -10.82 -0.76 -6.13
N HIS A 35 -9.96 -1.42 -5.36
CA HIS A 35 -9.43 -0.88 -4.13
C HIS A 35 -8.44 0.19 -4.53
N THR A 36 -8.93 1.41 -4.71
CA THR A 36 -8.08 2.58 -4.97
C THR A 36 -7.00 2.65 -3.88
N LEU A 37 -5.76 2.97 -4.25
CA LEU A 37 -4.65 3.16 -3.33
C LEU A 37 -5.00 4.26 -2.32
N GLN A 38 -5.26 3.87 -1.07
CA GLN A 38 -5.76 4.75 -0.01
C GLN A 38 -4.62 5.51 0.69
N ILE A 39 -3.75 6.15 -0.08
CA ILE A 39 -2.67 7.01 0.43
C ILE A 39 -3.06 8.46 0.17
N TYR A 40 -3.03 9.28 1.22
CA TYR A 40 -3.27 10.71 1.11
C TYR A 40 -2.14 11.34 0.27
N GLY A 41 -2.51 11.91 -0.88
CA GLY A 41 -1.59 12.26 -1.95
C GLY A 41 -1.92 11.59 -3.30
N ASN A 42 -2.65 10.48 -3.33
CA ASN A 42 -3.28 9.90 -4.54
C ASN A 42 -4.58 10.64 -4.87
N ALA A 43 -4.49 11.96 -5.00
CA ALA A 43 -5.63 12.87 -5.08
C ALA A 43 -6.56 12.58 -6.26
N ASN A 44 -6.02 12.11 -7.39
CA ASN A 44 -6.82 11.78 -8.57
C ASN A 44 -7.43 10.36 -8.54
N GLY A 45 -7.02 9.53 -7.58
CA GLY A 45 -7.51 8.17 -7.37
C GLY A 45 -7.12 7.17 -8.45
N ASP A 46 -6.01 7.38 -9.17
CA ASP A 46 -5.55 6.51 -10.27
C ASP A 46 -4.48 5.48 -9.88
N ASP A 47 -4.30 5.28 -8.58
CA ASP A 47 -3.42 4.31 -7.94
C ASP A 47 -1.93 4.57 -8.15
N THR A 48 -1.57 5.71 -8.72
CA THR A 48 -0.19 6.14 -8.93
C THR A 48 -0.01 7.55 -8.42
N ILE A 49 0.77 7.71 -7.34
CA ILE A 49 1.11 9.04 -6.82
C ILE A 49 2.14 9.69 -7.75
N ASP A 50 1.71 10.65 -8.55
CA ASP A 50 2.56 11.38 -9.49
C ASP A 50 2.12 12.84 -9.72
N MET A 51 2.69 13.50 -10.72
CA MET A 51 2.42 14.91 -11.01
C MET A 51 0.95 15.19 -11.42
N ARG A 52 0.18 14.16 -11.76
CA ARG A 52 -1.27 14.26 -12.02
C ARG A 52 -2.03 14.52 -10.73
N ASP A 53 -1.62 13.96 -9.59
CA ASP A 53 -2.20 14.28 -8.28
C ASP A 53 -1.89 15.71 -7.86
N VAL A 54 -0.65 16.14 -8.04
CA VAL A 54 -0.24 17.53 -7.81
C VAL A 54 -1.10 18.49 -8.65
N THR A 55 -1.42 18.12 -9.88
CA THR A 55 -2.29 18.91 -10.75
C THR A 55 -3.74 18.87 -10.27
N TYR A 56 -4.21 17.71 -9.82
CA TYR A 56 -5.55 17.54 -9.28
C TYR A 56 -5.78 18.42 -8.04
N ILE A 57 -4.90 18.35 -7.06
CA ILE A 57 -4.94 19.17 -5.83
C ILE A 57 -5.02 20.65 -6.18
N LYS A 58 -4.18 21.13 -7.11
CA LYS A 58 -4.24 22.53 -7.58
C LYS A 58 -5.59 22.89 -8.20
N LEU A 59 -6.18 21.99 -8.99
CA LEU A 59 -7.49 22.22 -9.58
C LEU A 59 -8.59 22.24 -8.52
N VAL A 60 -8.49 21.45 -7.45
CA VAL A 60 -9.38 21.52 -6.29
C VAL A 60 -9.27 22.88 -5.60
N ILE A 61 -8.05 23.34 -5.29
CA ILE A 61 -7.79 24.68 -4.71
C ILE A 61 -8.39 25.80 -5.56
N PHE A 62 -8.36 25.67 -6.89
CA PHE A 62 -8.96 26.64 -7.82
C PHE A 62 -10.46 26.46 -8.08
N GLY A 63 -11.12 25.50 -7.42
CA GLY A 63 -12.54 25.19 -7.63
C GLY A 63 -12.86 24.64 -9.03
N LYS A 64 -11.88 24.00 -9.69
CA LYS A 64 -12.00 23.41 -11.04
C LYS A 64 -12.24 21.90 -11.01
N LYS A 65 -12.02 21.26 -9.87
CA LYS A 65 -12.29 19.84 -9.62
C LYS A 65 -12.95 19.68 -8.24
N PRO A 66 -13.79 18.64 -8.04
CA PRO A 66 -14.30 18.33 -6.72
C PRO A 66 -13.17 17.88 -5.80
N GLU A 67 -13.28 18.23 -4.52
CA GLU A 67 -12.38 17.76 -3.48
C GLU A 67 -12.59 16.26 -3.23
N THR A 68 -11.49 15.56 -2.95
CA THR A 68 -11.48 14.16 -2.49
C THR A 68 -10.73 14.10 -1.17
N ASP A 69 -11.03 13.11 -0.32
CA ASP A 69 -10.33 12.96 0.97
C ASP A 69 -8.80 12.82 0.78
N LEU A 70 -8.38 12.17 -0.31
CA LEU A 70 -6.96 11.96 -0.64
C LEU A 70 -6.24 13.24 -1.13
N CYS A 71 -6.93 14.37 -1.26
CA CYS A 71 -6.30 15.66 -1.57
C CYS A 71 -5.53 16.27 -0.38
N ASP A 72 -5.90 15.94 0.86
CA ASP A 72 -5.27 16.42 2.09
C ASP A 72 -4.02 15.58 2.42
N ALA A 73 -3.03 15.64 1.54
CA ALA A 73 -1.81 14.83 1.59
C ALA A 73 -1.03 14.96 2.91
N ASN A 74 -1.06 16.13 3.56
CA ASN A 74 -0.40 16.34 4.86
C ASN A 74 -1.30 16.05 6.07
N TYR A 75 -2.57 15.73 5.83
CA TYR A 75 -3.60 15.39 6.81
C TYR A 75 -3.79 16.47 7.89
N ASP A 76 -3.81 17.74 7.48
CA ASP A 76 -4.04 18.89 8.38
C ASP A 76 -5.50 19.36 8.42
N GLY A 77 -6.38 18.68 7.67
CA GLY A 77 -7.80 18.95 7.56
C GLY A 77 -8.14 20.03 6.53
N ARG A 78 -7.19 20.44 5.67
CA ARG A 78 -7.39 21.48 4.66
C ARG A 78 -6.61 21.21 3.37
N VAL A 79 -7.33 21.15 2.25
CA VAL A 79 -6.68 21.09 0.94
C VAL A 79 -6.06 22.46 0.56
N SER A 80 -4.74 22.48 0.48
CA SER A 80 -3.92 23.67 0.35
C SER A 80 -2.63 23.43 -0.46
N MET A 81 -1.82 24.48 -0.62
CA MET A 81 -0.51 24.35 -1.27
C MET A 81 0.49 23.52 -0.45
N LEU A 82 0.21 23.25 0.84
CA LEU A 82 1.04 22.35 1.65
C LEU A 82 0.87 20.90 1.17
N ASP A 83 -0.33 20.49 0.74
CA ASP A 83 -0.56 19.17 0.16
C ASP A 83 0.19 18.99 -1.15
N VAL A 84 0.23 20.03 -1.98
CA VAL A 84 1.05 20.05 -3.19
C VAL A 84 2.53 19.81 -2.87
N VAL A 85 3.04 20.35 -1.76
CA VAL A 85 4.42 20.12 -1.33
C VAL A 85 4.58 18.70 -0.82
N GLN A 86 3.67 18.22 0.02
CA GLN A 86 3.71 16.88 0.59
C GLN A 86 3.62 15.79 -0.49
N THR A 87 2.67 15.87 -1.44
CA THR A 87 2.58 14.96 -2.58
C THR A 87 3.86 14.96 -3.41
N LYS A 88 4.49 16.13 -3.63
CA LYS A 88 5.78 16.19 -4.32
C LYS A 88 6.89 15.49 -3.57
N LEU A 89 6.91 15.59 -2.24
CA LEU A 89 7.89 14.89 -1.41
C LEU A 89 7.70 13.37 -1.53
N ILE A 90 6.45 12.88 -1.51
CA ILE A 90 6.11 11.47 -1.75
C ILE A 90 6.60 11.00 -3.12
N ILE A 91 6.34 11.76 -4.19
CA ILE A 91 6.76 11.41 -5.56
C ILE A 91 8.28 11.23 -5.68
N VAL A 92 9.06 11.98 -4.91
CA VAL A 92 10.53 11.92 -4.95
C VAL A 92 11.14 11.08 -3.82
N GLY A 93 10.33 10.43 -2.98
CA GLY A 93 10.77 9.62 -1.84
C GLY A 93 11.51 10.43 -0.76
N LYS A 94 11.03 11.63 -0.45
CA LYS A 94 11.62 12.55 0.56
C LYS A 94 10.61 13.07 1.57
N GLU A 95 9.45 12.46 1.62
CA GLU A 95 8.45 12.69 2.65
C GLU A 95 9.01 12.30 4.02
N GLY A 96 8.77 13.14 5.03
CA GLY A 96 9.10 12.80 6.42
C GLY A 96 7.99 12.02 7.12
N LYS A 97 6.77 12.09 6.56
CA LYS A 97 5.56 11.43 7.07
C LYS A 97 4.72 10.91 5.92
N LEU A 98 3.96 9.85 6.18
CA LEU A 98 3.01 9.28 5.23
C LEU A 98 1.67 9.02 5.93
N THR A 99 0.57 9.43 5.30
CA THR A 99 -0.79 9.19 5.79
C THR A 99 -1.55 8.26 4.86
N PHE A 100 -2.16 7.22 5.40
CA PHE A 100 -2.90 6.22 4.61
C PHE A 100 -4.04 5.60 5.42
N MET A 101 -5.01 5.02 4.72
CA MET A 101 -6.05 4.21 5.34
C MET A 101 -5.62 2.74 5.35
N ASP A 102 -5.69 2.10 6.51
CA ASP A 102 -5.36 0.69 6.66
C ASP A 102 -6.56 -0.24 6.36
N SER A 103 -6.31 -1.56 6.42
CA SER A 103 -7.35 -2.58 6.18
C SER A 103 -8.44 -2.67 7.25
N ALA A 104 -8.31 -1.91 8.34
CA ALA A 104 -9.31 -1.76 9.39
C ALA A 104 -10.04 -0.41 9.30
N ASP A 105 -9.94 0.27 8.15
CA ASP A 105 -10.60 1.54 7.85
C ASP A 105 -10.14 2.69 8.78
N ARG A 106 -8.93 2.58 9.33
CA ARG A 106 -8.32 3.64 10.16
C ARG A 106 -7.39 4.48 9.30
N VAL A 107 -7.47 5.80 9.45
CA VAL A 107 -6.49 6.73 8.86
C VAL A 107 -5.34 6.91 9.85
N VAL A 108 -4.13 6.60 9.40
CA VAL A 108 -2.92 6.60 10.24
C VAL A 108 -1.84 7.41 9.55
N THR A 109 -1.12 8.23 10.32
CA THR A 109 0.08 8.95 9.89
C THR A 109 1.29 8.37 10.60
N ILE A 110 2.32 8.01 9.84
CA ILE A 110 3.59 7.46 10.35
C ILE A 110 4.78 8.35 9.93
N ASP A 111 5.89 8.26 10.66
CA ASP A 111 7.17 8.82 10.25
C ASP A 111 7.89 7.90 9.24
N ILE A 112 8.66 8.49 8.33
CA ILE A 112 9.44 7.77 7.29
C ILE A 112 10.94 8.01 7.51
N PRO A 113 11.79 6.96 7.45
CA PRO A 113 11.47 5.55 7.24
C PRO A 113 10.88 4.87 8.50
N PRO A 114 9.90 3.94 8.35
CA PRO A 114 9.24 3.33 9.50
C PRO A 114 10.01 2.13 10.06
N LYS A 115 10.01 1.98 11.39
CA LYS A 115 10.35 0.72 12.07
C LYS A 115 9.15 -0.22 12.02
N THR A 116 9.36 -1.41 11.47
CA THR A 116 8.30 -2.36 11.17
C THR A 116 8.48 -3.68 11.92
N VAL A 117 7.38 -4.20 12.48
CA VAL A 117 7.30 -5.57 12.99
C VAL A 117 6.38 -6.40 12.09
N ILE A 118 6.80 -7.63 11.76
CA ILE A 118 6.03 -8.54 10.88
C ILE A 118 5.63 -9.81 11.64
N LEU A 119 4.35 -10.00 11.92
CA LEU A 119 3.86 -11.10 12.78
C LEU A 119 3.46 -12.37 12.03
N ASN A 120 3.34 -12.33 10.69
CA ASN A 120 2.99 -13.49 9.87
C ASN A 120 3.90 -13.65 8.64
N THR A 121 4.08 -14.89 8.21
CA THR A 121 4.97 -15.24 7.08
C THR A 121 4.47 -14.69 5.76
N ASP A 122 3.16 -14.55 5.56
CA ASP A 122 2.57 -14.04 4.31
C ASP A 122 3.05 -12.60 4.02
N ALA A 123 3.04 -11.75 5.05
CA ALA A 123 3.58 -10.40 4.98
C ALA A 123 5.10 -10.41 4.77
N GLY A 124 5.84 -11.33 5.40
CA GLY A 124 7.27 -11.49 5.17
C GLY A 124 7.60 -11.89 3.72
N GLU A 125 6.83 -12.81 3.13
CA GLU A 125 6.98 -13.21 1.73
C GLU A 125 6.66 -12.04 0.80
N LEU A 126 5.60 -11.27 1.10
CA LEU A 126 5.26 -10.06 0.33
C LEU A 126 6.38 -9.01 0.41
N PHE A 127 6.90 -8.74 1.61
CA PHE A 127 7.98 -7.77 1.84
C PHE A 127 9.22 -8.12 0.99
N LYS A 128 9.56 -9.41 0.94
CA LYS A 128 10.62 -9.94 0.06
C LYS A 128 10.25 -9.81 -1.43
N ALA A 129 9.02 -10.17 -1.82
CA ALA A 129 8.59 -10.18 -3.21
C ALA A 129 8.60 -8.79 -3.86
N VAL A 130 8.24 -7.75 -3.10
CA VAL A 130 8.27 -6.36 -3.58
C VAL A 130 9.66 -5.72 -3.50
N GLY A 131 10.65 -6.43 -2.97
CA GLY A 131 12.02 -5.92 -2.79
C GLY A 131 12.11 -4.78 -1.78
N ALA A 132 11.24 -4.78 -0.75
CA ALA A 132 11.26 -3.75 0.28
C ALA A 132 12.54 -3.85 1.13
N ASP A 133 12.96 -2.71 1.67
CA ASP A 133 14.18 -2.60 2.47
C ASP A 133 14.02 -3.33 3.80
N THR A 134 14.72 -4.45 3.95
CA THR A 134 14.66 -5.30 5.15
C THR A 134 15.26 -4.63 6.39
N ASP A 135 15.98 -3.52 6.25
CA ASP A 135 16.51 -2.76 7.39
C ASP A 135 15.43 -1.99 8.14
N LEU A 136 14.28 -1.77 7.49
CA LEU A 136 13.07 -1.24 8.14
C LEU A 136 12.45 -2.22 9.14
N VAL A 137 12.76 -3.52 9.04
CA VAL A 137 12.17 -4.55 9.90
C VAL A 137 13.03 -4.72 11.15
N VAL A 138 12.40 -4.48 12.31
CA VAL A 138 13.04 -4.58 13.63
C VAL A 138 12.68 -5.86 14.38
N GLY A 139 11.53 -6.48 14.05
CA GLY A 139 11.09 -7.73 14.66
C GLY A 139 10.23 -8.58 13.73
N VAL A 140 10.30 -9.90 13.91
CA VAL A 140 9.60 -10.88 13.06
C VAL A 140 8.96 -12.00 13.86
N SER A 141 7.99 -12.64 13.24
CA SER A 141 7.40 -13.89 13.68
C SER A 141 8.46 -14.98 13.86
N LYS A 142 8.33 -15.78 14.92
CA LYS A 142 9.14 -16.98 15.20
C LYS A 142 9.19 -17.96 14.03
N TYR A 143 8.16 -17.95 13.17
CA TYR A 143 8.11 -18.80 11.99
C TYR A 143 9.06 -18.36 10.86
N MET A 144 9.63 -17.15 10.94
CA MET A 144 10.67 -16.70 10.03
C MET A 144 12.08 -16.99 10.56
N ILE A 145 12.22 -17.28 11.85
CA ILE A 145 13.49 -17.60 12.48
C ILE A 145 13.94 -18.97 11.98
N ASP A 146 15.19 -19.07 11.53
CA ASP A 146 15.81 -20.28 10.97
C ASP A 146 15.09 -20.88 9.74
N ASP A 147 14.17 -20.14 9.10
CA ASP A 147 13.57 -20.54 7.84
C ASP A 147 14.42 -20.06 6.65
N TRP A 148 14.82 -21.01 5.78
CA TRP A 148 15.62 -20.76 4.59
C TRP A 148 14.98 -19.75 3.61
N LYS A 149 13.66 -19.55 3.66
CA LYS A 149 12.95 -18.54 2.86
C LYS A 149 13.30 -17.12 3.27
N PHE A 150 13.69 -16.93 4.54
CA PHE A 150 13.90 -15.63 5.18
C PHE A 150 15.33 -15.45 5.71
N PRO A 151 16.38 -15.59 4.88
CA PRO A 151 17.77 -15.55 5.35
C PRO A 151 18.20 -14.21 5.95
N VAL A 152 17.49 -13.12 5.61
CA VAL A 152 17.72 -11.78 6.18
C VAL A 152 16.71 -11.48 7.27
N LEU A 153 15.41 -11.58 6.98
CA LEU A 153 14.35 -11.29 7.96
C LEU A 153 14.40 -12.21 9.19
N GLY A 154 14.79 -13.47 9.03
CA GLY A 154 14.94 -14.43 10.13
C GLY A 154 16.07 -14.09 11.12
N THR A 155 16.89 -13.08 10.83
CA THR A 155 17.94 -12.56 11.74
C THR A 155 17.46 -11.43 12.66
N LYS A 156 16.24 -10.93 12.45
CA LYS A 156 15.64 -9.85 13.26
C LYS A 156 15.11 -10.40 14.59
N GLU A 157 14.71 -9.51 15.50
CA GLU A 157 14.24 -9.91 16.83
C GLU A 157 13.01 -10.82 16.74
N ASN A 158 13.01 -11.93 17.47
CA ASN A 158 11.87 -12.83 17.53
C ASN A 158 10.83 -12.30 18.52
N VAL A 159 9.66 -11.94 17.99
CA VAL A 159 8.54 -11.34 18.73
C VAL A 159 7.33 -12.28 18.89
N GLY A 160 7.54 -13.59 18.88
CA GLY A 160 6.45 -14.56 19.02
C GLY A 160 5.75 -14.83 17.69
N SER A 161 4.42 -14.84 17.61
CA SER A 161 3.72 -15.01 16.34
C SER A 161 2.40 -14.25 16.28
N GLY A 162 1.78 -14.13 15.10
CA GLY A 162 0.45 -13.52 14.97
C GLY A 162 -0.68 -14.20 15.76
N PHE A 163 -0.44 -15.38 16.34
CA PHE A 163 -1.38 -16.11 17.22
C PHE A 163 -0.93 -16.15 18.69
N GLY A 164 0.19 -15.50 18.99
CA GLY A 164 0.80 -15.47 20.32
C GLY A 164 1.96 -14.50 20.29
N PRO A 165 1.68 -13.19 20.11
CA PRO A 165 2.72 -12.18 20.02
C PRO A 165 3.35 -11.94 21.39
N ASP A 166 4.64 -11.66 21.40
CA ASP A 166 5.34 -11.20 22.60
C ASP A 166 5.21 -9.69 22.70
N TYR A 167 4.14 -9.23 23.37
CA TYR A 167 3.81 -7.80 23.46
C TYR A 167 4.90 -6.98 24.14
N GLU A 168 5.55 -7.51 25.17
CA GLU A 168 6.63 -6.80 25.87
C GLU A 168 7.80 -6.53 24.93
N LYS A 169 8.18 -7.52 24.12
CA LYS A 169 9.22 -7.33 23.10
C LYS A 169 8.79 -6.37 21.99
N ILE A 170 7.55 -6.47 21.51
CA ILE A 170 7.05 -5.58 20.46
C ILE A 170 7.09 -4.13 20.95
N ILE A 171 6.61 -3.86 22.18
CA ILE A 171 6.64 -2.52 22.78
C ILE A 171 8.09 -2.05 22.96
N ALA A 172 8.99 -2.93 23.43
CA ALA A 172 10.40 -2.59 23.62
C ALA A 172 11.14 -2.22 22.32
N LEU A 173 10.67 -2.70 21.17
CA LEU A 173 11.22 -2.34 19.86
C LEU A 173 10.76 -0.97 19.36
N ASP A 174 9.75 -0.35 20.00
CA ASP A 174 9.21 0.96 19.63
C ASP A 174 8.90 1.09 18.12
N PRO A 175 8.04 0.20 17.54
CA PRO A 175 7.76 0.19 16.11
C PRO A 175 6.71 1.23 15.71
N ASP A 176 6.86 1.76 14.49
CA ASP A 176 5.86 2.62 13.84
C ASP A 176 4.72 1.80 13.22
N ILE A 177 5.02 0.57 12.78
CA ILE A 177 4.09 -0.33 12.09
C ILE A 177 4.20 -1.74 12.66
N VAL A 178 3.05 -2.36 12.93
CA VAL A 178 2.93 -3.80 13.20
C VAL A 178 2.01 -4.43 12.17
N ILE A 179 2.54 -5.36 11.37
CA ILE A 179 1.79 -6.07 10.33
C ILE A 179 1.34 -7.43 10.88
N GLY A 180 0.03 -7.58 11.06
CA GLY A 180 -0.61 -8.79 11.57
C GLY A 180 -1.83 -9.21 10.75
N TYR A 181 -2.58 -10.19 11.25
CA TYR A 181 -3.86 -10.56 10.67
C TYR A 181 -4.96 -9.64 11.19
N ARG A 182 -5.95 -9.29 10.35
CA ARG A 182 -7.04 -8.37 10.73
C ARG A 182 -7.82 -8.81 11.99
N ARG A 183 -7.89 -10.10 12.29
CA ARG A 183 -8.67 -10.68 13.39
C ARG A 183 -7.83 -11.39 14.46
N TRP A 184 -6.49 -11.34 14.38
CA TRP A 184 -5.62 -12.06 15.31
C TRP A 184 -4.37 -11.24 15.66
N PRO A 185 -4.02 -11.11 16.96
CA PRO A 185 -4.76 -11.62 18.13
C PRO A 185 -6.17 -10.99 18.27
N GLY A 186 -7.08 -11.71 18.94
CA GLY A 186 -8.43 -11.18 19.21
C GLY A 186 -8.33 -9.92 20.08
N VAL A 187 -9.29 -9.01 19.99
CA VAL A 187 -9.30 -7.78 20.83
C VAL A 187 -9.31 -8.16 22.31
N GLU A 188 -9.92 -9.30 22.63
CA GLU A 188 -9.96 -9.88 23.97
C GLU A 188 -8.58 -10.23 24.52
N GLU A 189 -7.60 -10.53 23.67
CA GLU A 189 -6.21 -10.81 24.06
C GLU A 189 -5.34 -9.54 24.15
N LEU A 190 -5.90 -8.36 23.82
CA LEU A 190 -5.22 -7.06 23.90
C LEU A 190 -5.58 -6.27 25.18
N GLU A 191 -6.61 -6.70 25.91
CA GLU A 191 -7.13 -6.03 27.12
C GLU A 191 -6.70 -6.73 28.44
N GLU A 192 -5.91 -7.80 28.36
CA GLU A 192 -5.25 -8.47 29.52
C GLU A 192 -3.76 -8.07 29.62
#